data_AF-P11172-F1
#
_entry.id   AF-P11172-F1
#
_cell.length_a   1.000
_cell.length_b   1.000
_cell.length_c   1.000
_cell.angle_alpha   90.00
_cell.angle_beta   90.00
_cell.angle_gamma   90.00
#
_symmetry.space_group_name_H-M   'P 1'
#
loop_
_entity.id
_entity.type
_entity.pdbx_description
1 polymer ?
#
loop_
_entity_poly.entity_id
_entity_poly.type
_entity_poly.pdbx_seq_one_letter_code
_entity_poly.pdbx_strand_id
1 'polypeptide(L)'
;MAVARAALGPLVTGLYDVQAFKFGDFVLKSGLSSPIYIDLRGIVSRPRLLSQVADILFQTAQNAGISFDTVCGVPYTALPLATVICSTNQIPMLIRRKETKDYGTKRLVEGTINPGETCLIIEDVVTSGSSVLETVEVLQKEGLKVTDAIVLLDREQGGKDKLQAHGIRLHSVCTLSKMLEILEQQKKVDAETVGRVKRFIQENVFVAANHNGSPLSIKEAPKELSFGARAELPRIHPVASKLLRLMQKKETNLCLSADVSLARELLQLADALGPSICMLKTHVDILNDFTLDVMKELITLAKCHEFLIFEDRKFADIGNTVKKQYEGGIFKIASWADLVNAHVVPGSGVVKGLQEVGLPLHRGCLLIAEMSSTGSLATGDYTRAAVRMAEEHSEFVVGFISGSRVSMKPEFLHLTPGVQLEAGGDNLGQQYNSPQEVIGKRGSDIIIVGRGIISAADRLEAAEMYRKAAWEAYLSRLGV
;
A
#
# COMPACT_ATOMS: atom_id res chain seq x y z
N MET A 1 -17.35 34.99 16.46
CA MET A 1 -17.91 34.43 15.20
C MET A 1 -18.11 35.43 14.05
N ALA A 2 -18.46 36.70 14.29
CA ALA A 2 -18.68 37.67 13.19
C ALA A 2 -17.40 38.08 12.43
N VAL A 3 -16.26 38.26 13.13
CA VAL A 3 -14.99 38.70 12.51
C VAL A 3 -14.40 37.64 11.57
N ALA A 4 -14.51 36.35 11.92
CA ALA A 4 -14.06 35.25 11.07
C ALA A 4 -14.84 35.15 9.75
N ARG A 5 -16.13 35.52 9.73
CA ARG A 5 -16.94 35.49 8.50
C ARG A 5 -16.54 36.59 7.51
N ALA A 6 -16.15 37.77 7.99
CA ALA A 6 -15.74 38.88 7.12
C ALA A 6 -14.38 38.64 6.46
N ALA A 7 -13.46 37.94 7.14
CA ALA A 7 -12.11 37.66 6.63
C ALA A 7 -12.04 36.48 5.64
N LEU A 8 -13.04 35.61 5.62
CA LEU A 8 -12.97 34.35 4.86
C LEU A 8 -13.01 34.55 3.35
N GLY A 9 -13.80 35.51 2.84
CA GLY A 9 -13.88 35.81 1.40
C GLY A 9 -12.54 36.21 0.79
N PRO A 10 -11.87 37.27 1.30
CA PRO A 10 -10.55 37.69 0.85
C PRO A 10 -9.47 36.60 1.02
N LEU A 11 -9.53 35.81 2.10
CA LEU A 11 -8.61 34.69 2.32
C LEU A 11 -8.74 33.65 1.20
N VAL A 12 -9.97 33.21 0.91
CA VAL A 12 -10.25 32.22 -0.14
C VAL A 12 -9.79 32.73 -1.50
N THR A 13 -10.01 34.01 -1.82
CA THR A 13 -9.48 34.65 -3.03
C THR A 13 -7.95 34.57 -3.06
N GLY A 14 -7.27 34.96 -1.97
CA GLY A 14 -5.81 34.91 -1.88
C GLY A 14 -5.24 33.50 -2.05
N LEU A 15 -5.88 32.49 -1.46
CA LEU A 15 -5.52 31.08 -1.62
C LEU A 15 -5.72 30.59 -3.06
N TYR A 16 -6.81 30.98 -3.73
CA TYR A 16 -7.04 30.66 -5.13
C TYR A 16 -5.97 31.31 -6.05
N ASP A 17 -5.63 32.57 -5.82
CA ASP A 17 -4.69 33.32 -6.66
C ASP A 17 -3.26 32.77 -6.58
N VAL A 18 -2.91 32.07 -5.48
CA VAL A 18 -1.64 31.34 -5.34
C VAL A 18 -1.72 29.89 -5.82
N GLN A 19 -2.80 29.51 -6.50
CA GLN A 19 -3.06 28.15 -6.99
C GLN A 19 -3.06 27.09 -5.88
N ALA A 20 -3.50 27.47 -4.67
CA ALA A 20 -3.67 26.50 -3.59
C ALA A 20 -4.76 25.47 -3.89
N PHE A 21 -5.72 25.81 -4.76
CA PHE A 21 -6.76 24.92 -5.23
C PHE A 21 -6.54 24.62 -6.71
N LYS A 22 -6.36 23.34 -7.04
CA LYS A 22 -6.20 22.86 -8.41
C LYS A 22 -7.36 21.92 -8.73
N PHE A 23 -8.05 22.16 -9.84
CA PHE A 23 -9.20 21.39 -10.28
C PHE A 23 -8.82 20.57 -11.53
N GLY A 24 -9.26 19.32 -11.58
CA GLY A 24 -8.81 18.32 -12.56
C GLY A 24 -8.66 16.94 -11.91
N ASP A 25 -8.13 15.97 -12.63
CA ASP A 25 -8.01 14.59 -12.10
C ASP A 25 -6.66 14.37 -11.43
N PHE A 26 -6.66 14.28 -10.09
CA PHE A 26 -5.45 14.09 -9.29
C PHE A 26 -5.52 12.79 -8.50
N VAL A 27 -4.45 11.99 -8.55
CA VAL A 27 -4.34 10.79 -7.71
C VAL A 27 -3.84 11.19 -6.32
N LEU A 28 -4.65 10.97 -5.29
CA LEU A 28 -4.30 11.25 -3.90
C LEU A 28 -3.37 10.16 -3.33
N LYS A 29 -2.74 10.43 -2.17
CA LYS A 29 -1.93 9.44 -1.43
C LYS A 29 -2.73 8.16 -1.09
N SER A 30 -4.06 8.25 -1.00
CA SER A 30 -4.96 7.11 -0.81
C SER A 30 -5.19 6.26 -2.08
N GLY A 31 -4.64 6.64 -3.23
CA GLY A 31 -4.90 6.01 -4.53
C GLY A 31 -6.19 6.47 -5.21
N LEU A 32 -7.01 7.26 -4.53
CA LEU A 32 -8.27 7.79 -5.08
C LEU A 32 -8.00 8.89 -6.12
N SER A 33 -8.68 8.84 -7.26
CA SER A 33 -8.76 9.97 -8.18
C SER A 33 -9.68 11.03 -7.59
N SER A 34 -9.18 12.24 -7.41
CA SER A 34 -9.89 13.38 -6.83
C SER A 34 -9.99 14.51 -7.85
N PRO A 35 -11.18 15.12 -8.02
CA PRO A 35 -11.38 16.25 -8.90
C PRO A 35 -10.72 17.55 -8.40
N ILE A 36 -10.12 17.51 -7.20
CA ILE A 36 -9.44 18.64 -6.56
C ILE A 36 -8.17 18.22 -5.83
N TYR A 37 -7.11 18.99 -6.03
CA TYR A 37 -5.89 18.93 -5.23
C TYR A 37 -5.66 20.25 -4.50
N ILE A 38 -5.43 20.16 -3.19
CA ILE A 38 -5.20 21.31 -2.32
C ILE A 38 -3.71 21.32 -1.95
N ASP A 39 -3.01 22.39 -2.33
CA ASP A 39 -1.58 22.55 -2.11
C ASP A 39 -1.26 23.91 -1.48
N LEU A 40 -1.26 23.95 -0.15
CA LEU A 40 -1.01 25.18 0.59
C LEU A 40 0.48 25.51 0.71
N ARG A 41 1.40 24.67 0.18
CA ARG A 41 2.85 24.93 0.30
C ARG A 41 3.26 26.23 -0.38
N GLY A 42 2.55 26.64 -1.43
CA GLY A 42 2.83 27.89 -2.15
C GLY A 42 2.68 29.17 -1.32
N ILE A 43 1.92 29.13 -0.21
CA ILE A 43 1.68 30.32 0.64
C ILE A 43 2.97 30.84 1.29
N VAL A 44 3.98 29.98 1.49
CA VAL A 44 5.28 30.36 2.07
C VAL A 44 5.97 31.45 1.24
N SER A 45 5.74 31.47 -0.07
CA SER A 45 6.27 32.49 -1.00
C SER A 45 5.47 33.80 -1.00
N ARG A 46 4.42 33.90 -0.17
CA ARG A 46 3.56 35.09 -0.04
C ARG A 46 3.45 35.48 1.45
N PRO A 47 4.46 36.14 2.03
CA PRO A 47 4.52 36.39 3.49
C PRO A 47 3.29 37.08 4.08
N ARG A 48 2.64 37.98 3.33
CA ARG A 48 1.37 38.61 3.74
C ARG A 48 0.24 37.59 3.90
N LEU A 49 0.08 36.70 2.91
CA LEU A 49 -0.93 35.64 2.95
C LEU A 49 -0.59 34.60 4.03
N LEU A 50 0.68 34.21 4.15
CA LEU A 50 1.15 33.32 5.23
C LEU A 50 0.81 33.89 6.62
N SER A 51 1.10 35.17 6.84
CA SER A 51 0.80 35.86 8.12
C SER A 51 -0.70 35.96 8.37
N GLN A 52 -1.50 36.23 7.32
CA GLN A 52 -2.95 36.26 7.42
C GLN A 52 -3.53 34.88 7.78
N VAL A 53 -3.05 33.80 7.15
CA VAL A 53 -3.47 32.43 7.47
C VAL A 53 -3.10 32.08 8.92
N ALA A 54 -1.86 32.39 9.32
CA ALA A 54 -1.37 32.16 10.69
C ALA A 54 -2.22 32.90 11.74
N ASP A 55 -2.53 34.19 11.53
CA ASP A 55 -3.38 34.95 12.43
C ASP A 55 -4.79 34.35 12.51
N ILE A 56 -5.40 33.96 11.39
CA ILE A 56 -6.73 33.35 11.39
C ILE A 56 -6.76 32.01 12.14
N LEU A 57 -5.73 31.17 11.98
CA LEU A 57 -5.59 29.93 12.76
C LEU A 57 -5.47 30.23 14.26
N PHE A 58 -4.63 31.19 14.64
CA PHE A 58 -4.47 31.59 16.04
C PHE A 58 -5.77 32.17 16.64
N GLN A 59 -6.43 33.08 15.93
CA GLN A 59 -7.73 33.61 16.33
C GLN A 59 -8.79 32.52 16.45
N THR A 60 -8.71 31.45 15.66
CA THR A 60 -9.62 30.31 15.77
C THR A 60 -9.40 29.56 17.09
N ALA A 61 -8.15 29.37 17.51
CA ALA A 61 -7.83 28.82 18.84
C ALA A 61 -8.35 29.72 19.97
N GLN A 62 -8.12 31.03 19.87
CA GLN A 62 -8.58 32.01 20.88
C GLN A 62 -10.11 32.04 20.99
N ASN A 63 -10.81 32.06 19.85
CA ASN A 63 -12.28 32.05 19.82
C ASN A 63 -12.89 30.75 20.37
N ALA A 64 -12.17 29.64 20.27
CA ALA A 64 -12.56 28.36 20.84
C ALA A 64 -12.23 28.25 22.34
N GLY A 65 -11.51 29.22 22.92
CA GLY A 65 -11.14 29.25 24.34
C GLY A 65 -10.13 28.16 24.72
N ILE A 66 -9.25 27.77 23.80
CA ILE A 66 -8.28 26.68 24.01
C ILE A 66 -7.10 27.21 24.83
N SER A 67 -6.72 26.49 25.88
CA SER A 67 -5.51 26.76 26.67
C SER A 67 -4.44 25.74 26.31
N PHE A 68 -3.22 26.21 26.04
CA PHE A 68 -2.07 25.40 25.64
C PHE A 68 -0.78 26.10 26.05
N ASP A 69 0.27 25.32 26.27
CA ASP A 69 1.60 25.79 26.70
C ASP A 69 2.55 25.90 25.50
N THR A 70 2.37 25.04 24.49
CA THR A 70 3.20 24.99 23.30
C THR A 70 2.39 24.64 22.05
N VAL A 71 2.96 24.89 20.87
CA VAL A 71 2.34 24.63 19.57
C VAL A 71 3.25 23.72 18.73
N CYS A 72 2.66 22.73 18.06
CA CYS A 72 3.35 21.89 17.08
C CYS A 72 2.62 21.91 15.73
N GLY A 73 3.33 22.30 14.66
CA GLY A 73 2.81 22.19 13.30
C GLY A 73 3.00 20.77 12.75
N VAL A 74 2.03 20.23 12.03
CA VAL A 74 2.19 18.96 11.32
C VAL A 74 3.12 19.13 10.10
N PRO A 75 4.14 18.27 9.90
CA PRO A 75 5.08 18.44 8.80
C PRO A 75 4.47 18.22 7.40
N TYR A 76 4.78 19.03 6.39
CA TYR A 76 5.69 20.18 6.38
C TYR A 76 4.97 21.52 6.20
N THR A 77 3.77 21.54 5.60
CA THR A 77 3.09 22.80 5.25
C THR A 77 2.63 23.59 6.47
N ALA A 78 2.27 22.92 7.56
CA ALA A 78 1.83 23.59 8.78
C ALA A 78 3.00 24.10 9.65
N LEU A 79 4.26 23.69 9.37
CA LEU A 79 5.43 24.18 10.11
C LEU A 79 5.61 25.70 9.95
N PRO A 80 5.68 26.30 8.74
CA PRO A 80 5.73 27.75 8.58
C PRO A 80 4.57 28.49 9.26
N LEU A 81 3.36 27.93 9.23
CA LEU A 81 2.18 28.50 9.88
C LEU A 81 2.36 28.54 11.39
N ALA A 82 2.73 27.40 11.99
CA ALA A 82 3.03 27.31 13.41
C ALA A 82 4.20 28.23 13.81
N THR A 83 5.26 28.33 13.00
CA THR A 83 6.38 29.25 13.23
C THR A 83 5.92 30.70 13.30
N VAL A 84 5.07 31.15 12.37
CA VAL A 84 4.56 32.53 12.37
C VAL A 84 3.63 32.78 13.56
N ILE A 85 2.75 31.83 13.91
CA ILE A 85 1.89 31.92 15.10
C ILE A 85 2.75 32.08 16.36
N CYS A 86 3.74 31.21 16.54
CA CYS A 86 4.60 31.19 17.72
C CYS A 86 5.45 32.44 17.84
N SER A 87 6.07 32.86 16.72
CA SER A 87 6.92 34.06 16.68
C SER A 87 6.11 35.33 16.97
N THR A 88 4.92 35.46 16.39
CA THR A 88 4.07 36.64 16.55
C THR A 88 3.49 36.75 17.96
N ASN A 89 3.13 35.62 18.58
CA ASN A 89 2.45 35.59 19.88
C ASN A 89 3.36 35.18 21.05
N GLN A 90 4.67 35.05 20.81
CA GLN A 90 5.69 34.68 21.81
C GLN A 90 5.40 33.35 22.52
N ILE A 91 4.98 32.34 21.76
CA ILE A 91 4.61 31.01 22.28
C ILE A 91 5.73 30.00 21.96
N PRO A 92 6.11 29.12 22.90
CA PRO A 92 7.04 28.02 22.62
C PRO A 92 6.55 27.12 21.48
N MET A 93 7.44 26.76 20.56
CA MET A 93 7.14 25.87 19.44
C MET A 93 7.88 24.54 19.58
N LEU A 94 7.20 23.44 19.31
CA LEU A 94 7.80 22.12 19.07
C LEU A 94 7.81 21.81 17.56
N ILE A 95 8.85 21.12 17.11
CA ILE A 95 8.97 20.64 15.74
C ILE A 95 9.03 19.12 15.75
N ARG A 96 7.98 18.47 15.26
CA ARG A 96 8.00 17.03 14.99
C ARG A 96 8.68 16.76 13.65
N ARG A 97 9.65 15.85 13.62
CA ARG A 97 10.30 15.35 12.41
C ARG A 97 9.49 14.20 11.83
N LYS A 98 9.48 14.08 10.51
CA LYS A 98 8.80 12.97 9.83
C LYS A 98 9.69 11.72 9.81
N GLU A 99 11.00 11.90 9.67
CA GLU A 99 12.00 10.83 9.65
C GLU A 99 12.87 10.86 10.92
N THR A 100 13.13 9.68 11.51
CA THR A 100 14.14 9.53 12.55
C THR A 100 15.53 9.69 11.92
N LYS A 101 16.42 10.44 12.55
CA LYS A 101 17.83 10.45 12.12
C LYS A 101 18.45 9.08 12.38
N ASP A 102 19.30 8.61 11.46
CA ASP A 102 20.13 7.41 11.67
C ASP A 102 21.19 7.61 12.76
N TYR A 103 21.58 8.87 12.99
CA TYR A 103 22.61 9.30 13.92
C TYR A 103 22.15 10.44 14.86
N GLY A 104 22.81 10.61 15.99
CA GLY A 104 22.46 11.63 16.99
C GLY A 104 21.43 11.17 18.01
N THR A 105 20.67 12.10 18.60
CA THR A 105 19.75 11.83 19.72
C THR A 105 18.56 10.95 19.36
N LYS A 106 18.33 10.66 18.07
CA LYS A 106 17.19 9.90 17.53
C LYS A 106 15.81 10.42 17.98
N ARG A 107 15.74 11.65 18.51
CA ARG A 107 14.50 12.28 18.94
C ARG A 107 13.66 12.66 17.72
N LEU A 108 12.36 12.40 17.82
CA LEU A 108 11.38 12.77 16.80
C LEU A 108 10.82 14.18 17.00
N VAL A 109 11.04 14.78 18.17
CA VAL A 109 10.56 16.12 18.52
C VAL A 109 11.74 16.99 18.93
N GLU A 110 11.84 18.17 18.31
CA GLU A 110 12.81 19.20 18.64
C GLU A 110 12.09 20.33 19.40
N GLY A 111 12.74 20.88 20.43
CA GLY A 111 12.19 21.89 21.34
C GLY A 111 12.28 21.46 22.81
N THR A 112 11.90 22.35 23.72
CA THR A 112 11.85 22.05 25.16
C THR A 112 10.52 21.39 25.48
N ILE A 113 10.55 20.15 25.94
CA ILE A 113 9.37 19.40 26.34
C ILE A 113 9.33 19.32 27.86
N ASN A 114 8.27 19.84 28.48
CA ASN A 114 7.99 19.59 29.89
C ASN A 114 6.78 18.65 29.99
N PRO A 115 6.96 17.39 30.46
CA PRO A 115 5.86 16.44 30.58
C PRO A 115 4.69 17.01 31.40
N GLY A 116 3.47 16.79 30.91
CA GLY A 116 2.24 17.31 31.51
C GLY A 116 1.71 18.59 30.88
N GLU A 117 2.54 19.33 30.13
CA GLU A 117 2.12 20.49 29.32
C GLU A 117 1.18 20.07 28.19
N THR A 118 0.34 21.02 27.78
CA THR A 118 -0.64 20.86 26.70
C THR A 118 -0.09 21.45 25.40
N CYS A 119 0.00 20.63 24.36
CA CYS A 119 0.44 21.05 23.03
C CYS A 119 -0.77 21.21 22.08
N LEU A 120 -0.88 22.37 21.44
CA LEU A 120 -1.85 22.63 20.37
C LEU A 120 -1.28 22.20 19.02
N ILE A 121 -2.04 21.40 18.26
CA ILE A 121 -1.66 21.04 16.89
C ILE A 121 -2.15 22.08 15.89
N ILE A 122 -1.28 22.47 14.97
CA ILE A 122 -1.64 23.26 13.79
C ILE A 122 -1.48 22.40 12.54
N GLU A 123 -2.52 22.39 11.70
CA GLU A 123 -2.55 21.67 10.44
C GLU A 123 -3.06 22.57 9.30
N ASP A 124 -2.65 22.29 8.07
CA ASP A 124 -3.10 23.02 6.89
C ASP A 124 -4.39 22.40 6.32
N VAL A 125 -4.41 21.09 6.10
CA VAL A 125 -5.56 20.36 5.55
C VAL A 125 -5.80 19.06 6.29
N VAL A 126 -7.04 18.84 6.74
CA VAL A 126 -7.47 17.55 7.30
C VAL A 126 -8.35 16.81 6.29
N THR A 127 -7.96 15.57 5.99
CA THR A 127 -8.78 14.62 5.19
C THR A 127 -9.32 13.51 6.09
N SER A 128 -8.47 12.55 6.44
CA SER A 128 -8.78 11.41 7.31
C SER A 128 -8.33 11.61 8.76
N GLY A 129 -7.58 12.68 9.06
CA GLY A 129 -7.00 12.95 10.38
C GLY A 129 -5.71 12.18 10.70
N SER A 130 -5.23 11.29 9.81
CA SER A 130 -4.05 10.45 10.11
C SER A 130 -2.77 11.25 10.41
N SER A 131 -2.46 12.31 9.66
CA SER A 131 -1.23 13.10 9.90
C SER A 131 -1.21 13.78 11.28
N VAL A 132 -2.37 14.23 11.73
CA VAL A 132 -2.57 14.79 13.07
C VAL A 132 -2.36 13.70 14.11
N LEU A 133 -3.00 12.52 13.96
CA LEU A 133 -2.83 11.40 14.89
C LEU A 133 -1.38 10.89 14.99
N GLU A 134 -0.68 10.77 13.85
CA GLU A 134 0.74 10.41 13.84
C GLU A 134 1.59 11.41 14.64
N THR A 135 1.23 12.70 14.61
CA THR A 135 1.92 13.75 15.37
C THR A 135 1.54 13.71 16.85
N VAL A 136 0.25 13.54 17.15
CA VAL A 136 -0.29 13.36 18.51
C VAL A 136 0.38 12.19 19.22
N GLU A 137 0.50 11.03 18.56
CA GLU A 137 1.10 9.83 19.14
C GLU A 137 2.56 10.07 19.56
N VAL A 138 3.34 10.77 18.71
CA VAL A 138 4.73 11.12 19.02
C VAL A 138 4.81 12.07 20.21
N LEU A 139 3.95 13.10 20.27
CA LEU A 139 3.97 14.06 21.38
C LEU A 139 3.49 13.45 22.70
N GLN A 140 2.47 12.59 22.67
CA GLN A 140 1.98 11.86 23.84
C GLN A 140 3.05 10.91 24.41
N LYS A 141 3.86 10.27 23.55
CA LYS A 141 5.01 9.46 23.97
C LYS A 141 6.08 10.25 24.71
N GLU A 142 6.23 11.54 24.40
CA GLU A 142 7.12 12.47 25.11
C GLU A 142 6.47 13.07 26.38
N GLY A 143 5.26 12.63 26.75
CA GLY A 143 4.57 13.04 27.98
C GLY A 143 3.71 14.29 27.86
N LEU A 144 3.46 14.79 26.65
CA LEU A 144 2.60 15.96 26.41
C LEU A 144 1.13 15.55 26.32
N LYS A 145 0.24 16.44 26.77
CA LYS A 145 -1.20 16.34 26.53
C LYS A 145 -1.51 16.99 25.19
N VAL A 146 -2.33 16.34 24.38
CA VAL A 146 -2.83 16.92 23.13
C VAL A 146 -4.34 16.71 23.14
N THR A 147 -5.10 17.80 23.13
CA THR A 147 -6.56 17.78 23.23
C THR A 147 -7.24 18.43 22.03
N ASP A 148 -6.55 19.34 21.35
CA ASP A 148 -7.12 20.17 20.30
C ASP A 148 -6.18 20.27 19.10
N ALA A 149 -6.77 20.34 17.91
CA ALA A 149 -6.09 20.64 16.65
C ALA A 149 -6.84 21.75 15.92
N ILE A 150 -6.12 22.76 15.43
CA ILE A 150 -6.65 23.77 14.52
C ILE A 150 -6.22 23.45 13.10
N VAL A 151 -7.16 23.48 12.17
CA VAL A 151 -6.90 23.27 10.74
C VAL A 151 -7.43 24.41 9.90
N LEU A 152 -6.68 24.80 8.86
CA LEU A 152 -7.18 25.81 7.91
C LEU A 152 -8.37 25.27 7.09
N LEU A 153 -8.25 24.05 6.57
CA LEU A 153 -9.27 23.44 5.73
C LEU A 153 -9.59 22.00 6.13
N ASP A 154 -10.85 21.75 6.49
CA ASP A 154 -11.39 20.39 6.65
C ASP A 154 -12.01 19.93 5.32
N ARG A 155 -11.54 18.82 4.76
CA ARG A 155 -12.10 18.24 3.52
C ARG A 155 -13.45 17.57 3.71
N GLU A 156 -13.93 17.45 4.96
CA GLU A 156 -15.22 16.82 5.31
C GLU A 156 -15.27 15.33 4.94
N GLN A 157 -14.13 14.65 5.00
CA GLN A 157 -13.98 13.24 4.66
C GLN A 157 -13.78 12.36 5.91
N GLY A 158 -14.30 12.76 7.08
CA GLY A 158 -14.28 11.94 8.30
C GLY A 158 -13.10 12.15 9.25
N GLY A 159 -12.17 13.06 8.93
CA GLY A 159 -11.05 13.39 9.81
C GLY A 159 -11.47 13.93 11.18
N LYS A 160 -12.53 14.75 11.23
CA LYS A 160 -13.10 15.27 12.48
C LYS A 160 -13.55 14.16 13.42
N ASP A 161 -14.35 13.22 12.92
CA ASP A 161 -14.89 12.12 13.73
C ASP A 161 -13.79 11.18 14.19
N LYS A 162 -12.83 10.87 13.31
CA LYS A 162 -11.67 10.05 13.66
C LYS A 162 -10.84 10.67 14.77
N LEU A 163 -10.57 11.98 14.69
CA LEU A 163 -9.83 12.70 15.73
C LEU A 163 -10.59 12.74 17.04
N GLN A 164 -11.91 12.99 16.99
CA GLN A 164 -12.75 12.99 18.17
C GLN A 164 -12.77 11.63 18.89
N ALA A 165 -12.80 10.53 18.13
CA ALA A 165 -12.70 9.17 18.67
C ALA A 165 -11.37 8.90 19.42
N HIS A 166 -10.32 9.66 19.12
CA HIS A 166 -9.01 9.60 19.80
C HIS A 166 -8.83 10.72 20.84
N GLY A 167 -9.92 11.39 21.23
CA GLY A 167 -9.89 12.45 22.24
C GLY A 167 -9.36 13.80 21.75
N ILE A 168 -9.22 13.99 20.43
CA ILE A 168 -8.72 15.23 19.81
C ILE A 168 -9.87 16.01 19.19
N ARG A 169 -10.13 17.22 19.69
CA ARG A 169 -11.14 18.13 19.14
C ARG A 169 -10.56 18.91 17.96
N LEU A 170 -11.12 18.69 16.77
CA LEU A 170 -10.73 19.44 15.57
C LEU A 170 -11.55 20.73 15.43
N HIS A 171 -10.86 21.86 15.27
CA HIS A 171 -11.46 23.16 14.97
C HIS A 171 -10.99 23.62 13.59
N SER A 172 -11.90 23.72 12.63
CA SER A 172 -11.60 24.14 11.26
C SER A 172 -11.95 25.61 11.03
N VAL A 173 -11.05 26.34 10.36
CA VAL A 173 -11.32 27.71 9.89
C VAL A 173 -12.40 27.69 8.81
N CYS A 174 -12.30 26.75 7.87
CA CYS A 174 -13.22 26.57 6.77
C CYS A 174 -13.36 25.09 6.43
N THR A 175 -14.52 24.70 5.91
CA THR A 175 -14.71 23.39 5.30
C THR A 175 -14.55 23.49 3.78
N LEU A 176 -14.22 22.38 3.12
CA LEU A 176 -14.08 22.32 1.68
C LEU A 176 -15.38 22.70 0.98
N SER A 177 -16.54 22.23 1.46
CA SER A 177 -17.84 22.66 0.94
C SER A 177 -18.02 24.17 1.03
N LYS A 178 -17.65 24.77 2.17
CA LYS A 178 -17.79 26.22 2.35
C LYS A 178 -16.83 27.02 1.47
N MET A 179 -15.61 26.52 1.30
CA MET A 179 -14.60 27.09 0.41
C MET A 179 -15.08 27.09 -1.05
N LEU A 180 -15.65 25.98 -1.51
CA LEU A 180 -16.22 25.86 -2.86
C LEU A 180 -17.39 26.82 -3.09
N GLU A 181 -18.29 26.98 -2.11
CA GLU A 181 -19.38 27.97 -2.19
C GLU A 181 -18.85 29.39 -2.39
N ILE A 182 -17.77 29.76 -1.69
CA ILE A 182 -17.16 31.09 -1.81
C ILE A 182 -16.52 31.27 -3.20
N LEU A 183 -15.80 30.26 -3.70
CA LEU A 183 -15.21 30.31 -5.04
C LEU A 183 -16.26 30.38 -6.15
N GLU A 184 -17.38 29.67 -5.99
CA GLU A 184 -18.53 29.73 -6.90
C GLU A 184 -19.16 31.12 -6.91
N GLN A 185 -19.44 31.69 -5.73
CA GLN A 185 -19.98 33.05 -5.59
C GLN A 185 -19.05 34.11 -6.18
N GLN A 186 -17.73 33.90 -6.09
CA GLN A 186 -16.71 34.76 -6.69
C GLN A 186 -16.47 34.49 -8.18
N LYS A 187 -17.21 33.54 -8.80
CA LYS A 187 -17.05 33.13 -10.21
C LYS A 187 -15.63 32.64 -10.55
N LYS A 188 -14.90 32.12 -9.57
CA LYS A 188 -13.57 31.52 -9.74
C LYS A 188 -13.64 30.04 -10.13
N VAL A 189 -14.74 29.37 -9.79
CA VAL A 189 -15.01 27.96 -10.14
C VAL A 189 -16.47 27.86 -10.58
N ASP A 190 -16.74 27.12 -11.66
CA ASP A 190 -18.10 26.91 -12.15
C ASP A 190 -18.88 25.89 -11.30
N ALA A 191 -20.21 25.95 -11.40
CA ALA A 191 -21.12 25.11 -10.65
C ALA A 191 -20.94 23.60 -10.96
N GLU A 192 -20.49 23.25 -12.16
CA GLU A 192 -20.25 21.86 -12.56
C GLU A 192 -19.06 21.27 -11.79
N THR A 193 -17.96 22.01 -11.72
CA THR A 193 -16.75 21.68 -10.98
C THR A 193 -17.06 21.60 -9.49
N VAL A 194 -17.82 22.55 -8.93
CA VAL A 194 -18.27 22.48 -7.53
C VAL A 194 -19.11 21.24 -7.27
N GLY A 195 -20.06 20.93 -8.16
CA GLY A 195 -20.89 19.73 -8.06
C GLY A 195 -20.06 18.44 -8.10
N ARG A 196 -19.04 18.38 -8.97
CA ARG A 196 -18.11 17.24 -9.08
C ARG A 196 -17.32 17.04 -7.79
N VAL A 197 -16.79 18.12 -7.21
CA VAL A 197 -16.03 18.04 -5.95
C VAL A 197 -16.93 17.69 -4.76
N LYS A 198 -18.12 18.30 -4.64
CA LYS A 198 -19.07 17.97 -3.57
C LYS A 198 -19.48 16.50 -3.61
N ARG A 199 -19.76 15.96 -4.80
CA ARG A 199 -20.03 14.52 -4.99
C ARG A 199 -18.85 13.67 -4.55
N PHE A 200 -17.63 14.04 -4.94
CA PHE A 200 -16.41 13.36 -4.49
C PHE A 200 -16.30 13.34 -2.95
N ILE A 201 -16.56 14.44 -2.25
CA ILE A 201 -16.51 14.46 -0.77
C ILE A 201 -17.48 13.43 -0.18
N GLN A 202 -18.73 13.45 -0.64
CA GLN A 202 -19.80 12.57 -0.15
C GLN A 202 -19.50 11.08 -0.40
N GLU A 203 -18.96 10.75 -1.57
CA GLU A 203 -18.63 9.37 -1.96
C GLU A 203 -17.34 8.84 -1.32
N ASN A 204 -16.54 9.69 -0.66
CA ASN A 204 -15.20 9.36 -0.19
C ASN A 204 -14.97 9.72 1.29
N VAL A 205 -15.96 9.49 2.15
CA VAL A 205 -15.84 9.70 3.60
C VAL A 205 -15.15 8.51 4.28
N PHE A 206 -14.12 8.78 5.08
CA PHE A 206 -13.44 7.78 5.91
C PHE A 206 -14.23 7.58 7.22
N VAL A 207 -14.81 6.40 7.42
CA VAL A 207 -15.56 6.09 8.66
C VAL A 207 -14.58 5.74 9.78
N ALA A 208 -14.78 6.28 10.98
CA ALA A 208 -14.01 5.89 12.16
C ALA A 208 -14.33 4.43 12.54
N ALA A 209 -13.30 3.58 12.65
CA ALA A 209 -13.49 2.21 13.13
C ALA A 209 -13.94 2.27 14.59
N ASN A 210 -15.16 1.85 14.90
CA ASN A 210 -15.53 1.62 16.29
C ASN A 210 -14.67 0.46 16.82
N HIS A 211 -13.97 0.72 17.92
CA HIS A 211 -13.35 -0.30 18.77
C HIS A 211 -14.44 -1.18 19.37
N ASN A 212 -14.94 -2.14 18.59
CA ASN A 212 -15.63 -3.38 18.96
C ASN A 212 -16.23 -3.97 17.67
N GLY A 213 -15.59 -5.01 17.13
CA GLY A 213 -16.14 -5.98 16.18
C GLY A 213 -17.18 -5.50 15.17
N SER A 214 -16.75 -4.97 14.03
CA SER A 214 -17.27 -5.28 12.69
C SER A 214 -16.37 -4.63 11.63
N PRO A 215 -16.03 -5.30 10.52
CA PRO A 215 -15.14 -4.72 9.51
C PRO A 215 -15.76 -3.43 8.97
N LEU A 216 -14.95 -2.37 8.99
CA LEU A 216 -15.20 -1.12 8.29
C LEU A 216 -15.71 -1.39 6.86
N SER A 217 -16.79 -0.71 6.49
CA SER A 217 -17.26 -0.61 5.11
C SER A 217 -16.18 0.08 4.26
N ILE A 218 -15.28 -0.73 3.73
CA ILE A 218 -14.42 -0.42 2.60
C ILE A 218 -15.35 0.03 1.48
N LYS A 219 -15.09 1.18 0.83
CA LYS A 219 -15.65 1.49 -0.50
C LYS A 219 -15.68 0.19 -1.26
N GLU A 220 -16.88 -0.35 -1.56
CA GLU A 220 -17.02 -1.73 -1.98
C GLU A 220 -15.87 -2.07 -2.92
N ALA A 221 -14.91 -2.85 -2.41
CA ALA A 221 -13.92 -3.45 -3.29
C ALA A 221 -14.78 -4.06 -4.39
N PRO A 222 -14.46 -3.81 -5.68
CA PRO A 222 -15.29 -4.30 -6.76
C PRO A 222 -15.59 -5.76 -6.46
N LYS A 223 -16.88 -6.12 -6.52
CA LYS A 223 -17.38 -7.40 -6.01
C LYS A 223 -16.37 -8.51 -6.31
N GLU A 224 -15.85 -9.12 -5.25
CA GLU A 224 -14.79 -10.11 -5.37
C GLU A 224 -15.23 -11.21 -6.34
N LEU A 225 -14.43 -11.44 -7.38
CA LEU A 225 -14.72 -12.44 -8.39
C LEU A 225 -14.10 -13.78 -7.98
N SER A 226 -14.78 -14.88 -8.32
CA SER A 226 -14.19 -16.19 -8.12
C SER A 226 -12.94 -16.37 -8.99
N PHE A 227 -12.05 -17.31 -8.66
CA PHE A 227 -10.88 -17.60 -9.50
C PHE A 227 -11.33 -18.02 -10.90
N GLY A 228 -12.37 -18.86 -11.00
CA GLY A 228 -12.99 -19.22 -12.27
C GLY A 228 -13.47 -18.00 -13.08
N ALA A 229 -14.16 -17.05 -12.46
CA ALA A 229 -14.63 -15.83 -13.14
C ALA A 229 -13.48 -14.90 -13.56
N ARG A 230 -12.44 -14.77 -12.74
CA ARG A 230 -11.24 -14.00 -13.08
C ARG A 230 -10.50 -14.59 -14.28
N ALA A 231 -10.52 -15.92 -14.43
CA ALA A 231 -9.89 -16.60 -15.56
C ALA A 231 -10.52 -16.27 -16.92
N GLU A 232 -11.69 -15.61 -16.94
CA GLU A 232 -12.47 -15.24 -18.12
C GLU A 232 -12.50 -13.73 -18.37
N LEU A 233 -11.76 -12.94 -17.57
CA LEU A 233 -11.70 -11.50 -17.75
C LEU A 233 -11.11 -11.13 -19.13
N PRO A 234 -11.60 -10.07 -19.79
CA PRO A 234 -11.18 -9.73 -21.16
C PRO A 234 -9.68 -9.46 -21.32
N ARG A 235 -9.01 -9.03 -20.25
CA ARG A 235 -7.58 -8.67 -20.24
C ARG A 235 -6.70 -9.70 -19.52
N ILE A 236 -7.24 -10.87 -19.18
CA ILE A 236 -6.48 -11.89 -18.46
C ILE A 236 -5.35 -12.45 -19.33
N HIS A 237 -4.15 -12.56 -18.77
CA HIS A 237 -3.03 -13.20 -19.45
C HIS A 237 -3.28 -14.73 -19.57
N PRO A 238 -2.93 -15.41 -20.68
CA PRO A 238 -3.19 -16.84 -20.86
C PRO A 238 -2.64 -17.73 -19.74
N VAL A 239 -1.43 -17.45 -19.25
CA VAL A 239 -0.82 -18.17 -18.11
C VAL A 239 -1.62 -17.96 -16.82
N ALA A 240 -2.09 -16.74 -16.56
CA ALA A 240 -2.94 -16.45 -15.40
C ALA A 240 -4.30 -17.13 -15.51
N SER A 241 -4.92 -17.15 -16.70
CA SER A 241 -6.16 -17.88 -16.96
C SER A 241 -6.00 -19.38 -16.70
N LYS A 242 -4.93 -20.01 -17.21
CA LYS A 242 -4.62 -21.42 -16.95
C LYS A 242 -4.49 -21.71 -15.45
N LEU A 243 -3.77 -20.85 -14.72
CA LEU A 243 -3.59 -20.98 -13.27
C LEU A 243 -4.91 -20.83 -12.51
N LEU A 244 -5.69 -19.80 -12.82
CA LEU A 244 -6.95 -19.54 -12.13
C LEU A 244 -7.99 -20.67 -12.36
N ARG A 245 -8.03 -21.24 -13.58
CA ARG A 245 -8.89 -22.40 -13.89
C ARG A 245 -8.49 -23.63 -13.09
N LEU A 246 -7.19 -23.97 -13.03
CA LEU A 246 -6.76 -25.14 -12.25
C LEU A 246 -6.94 -24.92 -10.75
N MET A 247 -6.76 -23.69 -10.24
CA MET A 247 -7.00 -23.36 -8.83
C MET A 247 -8.46 -23.62 -8.46
N GLN A 248 -9.40 -23.15 -9.28
CA GLN A 248 -10.83 -23.39 -9.11
C GLN A 248 -11.17 -24.89 -9.19
N LYS A 249 -10.61 -25.60 -10.17
CA LYS A 249 -10.87 -27.03 -10.38
C LYS A 249 -10.38 -27.90 -9.22
N LYS A 250 -9.18 -27.62 -8.72
CA LYS A 250 -8.49 -28.43 -7.71
C LYS A 250 -8.73 -27.93 -6.27
N GLU A 251 -9.49 -26.87 -6.10
CA GLU A 251 -9.70 -26.19 -4.81
C GLU A 251 -8.38 -25.94 -4.07
N THR A 252 -7.43 -25.34 -4.78
CA THR A 252 -6.11 -25.03 -4.24
C THR A 252 -5.63 -23.67 -4.71
N ASN A 253 -5.15 -22.89 -3.76
CA ASN A 253 -4.39 -21.66 -3.94
C ASN A 253 -3.07 -21.74 -3.17
N LEU A 254 -2.51 -22.95 -3.10
CA LEU A 254 -1.21 -23.24 -2.48
C LEU A 254 -0.12 -23.37 -3.56
N CYS A 255 0.94 -22.59 -3.41
CA CYS A 255 2.20 -22.76 -4.13
C CYS A 255 3.25 -23.40 -3.20
N LEU A 256 3.78 -24.55 -3.59
CA LEU A 256 4.87 -25.21 -2.86
C LEU A 256 6.20 -24.58 -3.24
N SER A 257 6.95 -24.07 -2.25
CA SER A 257 8.35 -23.65 -2.40
C SER A 257 9.24 -24.86 -2.17
N ALA A 258 9.59 -25.55 -3.26
CA ALA A 258 10.37 -26.79 -3.24
C ALA A 258 11.87 -26.50 -3.12
N ASP A 259 12.26 -25.88 -2.00
CA ASP A 259 13.64 -25.43 -1.74
C ASP A 259 14.51 -26.61 -1.27
N VAL A 260 14.69 -27.60 -2.16
CA VAL A 260 15.49 -28.82 -1.95
C VAL A 260 16.71 -28.82 -2.88
N SER A 261 17.74 -29.57 -2.50
CA SER A 261 19.02 -29.57 -3.24
C SER A 261 19.25 -30.77 -4.16
N LEU A 262 18.31 -31.73 -4.20
CA LEU A 262 18.42 -32.96 -4.99
C LEU A 262 17.22 -33.12 -5.94
N ALA A 263 17.49 -33.42 -7.20
CA ALA A 263 16.48 -33.63 -8.24
C ALA A 263 15.49 -34.73 -7.88
N ARG A 264 15.97 -35.84 -7.29
CA ARG A 264 15.10 -36.93 -6.85
C ARG A 264 14.08 -36.48 -5.81
N GLU A 265 14.49 -35.68 -4.83
CA GLU A 265 13.58 -35.17 -3.80
C GLU A 265 12.57 -34.18 -4.39
N LEU A 266 13.02 -33.30 -5.30
CA LEU A 266 12.15 -32.37 -6.02
C LEU A 266 11.04 -33.12 -6.78
N LEU A 267 11.40 -34.15 -7.55
CA LEU A 267 10.45 -34.92 -8.35
C LEU A 267 9.50 -35.75 -7.46
N GLN A 268 10.00 -36.34 -6.38
CA GLN A 268 9.16 -37.05 -5.40
C GLN A 268 8.14 -36.12 -4.72
N LEU A 269 8.55 -34.91 -4.33
CA LEU A 269 7.66 -33.89 -3.78
C LEU A 269 6.63 -33.45 -4.83
N ALA A 270 7.07 -33.17 -6.06
CA ALA A 270 6.20 -32.74 -7.14
C ALA A 270 5.13 -33.78 -7.50
N ASP A 271 5.48 -35.07 -7.46
CA ASP A 271 4.55 -36.16 -7.70
C ASP A 271 3.56 -36.35 -6.54
N ALA A 272 4.08 -36.41 -5.30
CA ALA A 272 3.24 -36.65 -4.12
C ALA A 272 2.31 -35.47 -3.79
N LEU A 273 2.78 -34.23 -3.89
CA LEU A 273 2.03 -33.01 -3.53
C LEU A 273 1.36 -32.36 -4.75
N GLY A 274 1.65 -32.82 -5.96
CA GLY A 274 1.09 -32.28 -7.20
C GLY A 274 -0.43 -32.08 -7.17
N PRO A 275 -1.24 -33.05 -6.67
CA PRO A 275 -2.68 -32.88 -6.54
C PRO A 275 -3.10 -31.73 -5.61
N SER A 276 -2.31 -31.39 -4.60
CA SER A 276 -2.62 -30.41 -3.56
C SER A 276 -2.25 -28.96 -3.91
N ILE A 277 -1.46 -28.74 -4.97
CA ILE A 277 -0.85 -27.43 -5.27
C ILE A 277 -1.36 -26.84 -6.59
N CYS A 278 -1.46 -25.51 -6.68
CA CYS A 278 -1.69 -24.82 -7.96
C CYS A 278 -0.38 -24.56 -8.72
N MET A 279 0.73 -24.52 -7.99
CA MET A 279 2.03 -24.12 -8.51
C MET A 279 3.15 -24.76 -7.70
N LEU A 280 4.24 -25.11 -8.38
CA LEU A 280 5.48 -25.54 -7.76
C LEU A 280 6.56 -24.50 -8.07
N LYS A 281 7.08 -23.87 -7.02
CA LYS A 281 8.14 -22.89 -7.10
C LYS A 281 9.49 -23.57 -6.91
N THR A 282 10.40 -23.39 -7.87
CA THR A 282 11.76 -23.91 -7.86
C THR A 282 12.79 -22.83 -7.52
N HIS A 283 13.95 -23.29 -7.08
CA HIS A 283 15.22 -22.57 -7.15
C HIS A 283 16.21 -23.50 -7.85
N VAL A 284 16.33 -23.42 -9.17
CA VAL A 284 17.20 -24.37 -9.90
C VAL A 284 18.69 -24.18 -9.61
N ASP A 285 19.08 -23.01 -9.10
CA ASP A 285 20.44 -22.67 -8.73
C ASP A 285 20.90 -23.31 -7.40
N ILE A 286 20.00 -23.95 -6.65
CA ILE A 286 20.35 -24.75 -5.45
C ILE A 286 20.26 -26.27 -5.68
N LEU A 287 19.84 -26.72 -6.87
CA LEU A 287 19.84 -28.14 -7.23
C LEU A 287 21.25 -28.60 -7.61
N ASN A 288 21.85 -29.44 -6.78
CA ASN A 288 23.23 -29.91 -6.94
C ASN A 288 23.42 -30.77 -8.21
N ASP A 289 22.36 -31.43 -8.66
CA ASP A 289 22.32 -32.39 -9.76
C ASP A 289 21.37 -31.96 -10.89
N PHE A 290 21.22 -30.64 -11.10
CA PHE A 290 20.38 -30.10 -12.16
C PHE A 290 20.74 -30.65 -13.55
N THR A 291 19.73 -31.09 -14.29
CA THR A 291 19.79 -31.33 -15.73
C THR A 291 18.49 -30.88 -16.40
N LEU A 292 18.53 -30.63 -17.71
CA LEU A 292 17.30 -30.33 -18.46
C LEU A 292 16.35 -31.53 -18.53
N ASP A 293 16.84 -32.76 -18.39
CA ASP A 293 16.02 -33.97 -18.32
C ASP A 293 15.20 -34.02 -17.02
N VAL A 294 15.77 -33.58 -15.89
CA VAL A 294 15.02 -33.41 -14.62
C VAL A 294 13.85 -32.42 -14.83
N MET A 295 14.09 -31.31 -15.54
CA MET A 295 13.02 -30.34 -15.81
C MET A 295 11.97 -30.90 -16.78
N LYS A 296 12.35 -31.78 -17.71
CA LYS A 296 11.41 -32.50 -18.58
C LYS A 296 10.52 -33.47 -17.79
N GLU A 297 11.07 -34.16 -16.79
CA GLU A 297 10.29 -34.98 -15.86
C GLU A 297 9.36 -34.12 -15.01
N LEU A 298 9.84 -32.97 -14.49
CA LEU A 298 9.02 -32.03 -13.74
C LEU A 298 7.87 -31.47 -14.58
N ILE A 299 8.09 -31.16 -15.87
CA ILE A 299 7.02 -30.79 -16.82
C ILE A 299 6.01 -31.92 -16.98
N THR A 300 6.45 -33.17 -17.02
CA THR A 300 5.56 -34.34 -17.11
C THR A 300 4.65 -34.42 -15.89
N LEU A 301 5.21 -34.24 -14.68
CA LEU A 301 4.45 -34.19 -13.43
C LEU A 301 3.50 -32.98 -13.37
N ALA A 302 3.95 -31.80 -13.80
CA ALA A 302 3.15 -30.58 -13.85
C ALA A 302 1.93 -30.72 -14.77
N LYS A 303 2.09 -31.42 -15.90
CA LYS A 303 0.99 -31.76 -16.81
C LYS A 303 0.07 -32.83 -16.22
N CYS A 304 0.64 -33.86 -15.58
CA CYS A 304 -0.10 -34.96 -15.00
C CYS A 304 -1.00 -34.50 -13.84
N HIS A 305 -0.46 -33.69 -12.94
CA HIS A 305 -1.12 -33.22 -11.73
C HIS A 305 -1.73 -31.82 -11.86
N GLU A 306 -1.64 -31.19 -13.03
CA GLU A 306 -2.18 -29.86 -13.33
C GLU A 306 -1.71 -28.77 -12.33
N PHE A 307 -0.41 -28.45 -12.34
CA PHE A 307 0.14 -27.27 -11.67
C PHE A 307 1.08 -26.51 -12.61
N LEU A 308 1.37 -25.23 -12.31
CA LEU A 308 2.37 -24.46 -13.04
C LEU A 308 3.75 -24.54 -12.39
N ILE A 309 4.79 -24.41 -13.20
CA ILE A 309 6.18 -24.33 -12.72
C ILE A 309 6.60 -22.86 -12.64
N PHE A 310 7.04 -22.41 -11.47
CA PHE A 310 7.51 -21.05 -11.23
C PHE A 310 8.97 -21.07 -10.78
N GLU A 311 9.87 -20.53 -11.59
CA GLU A 311 11.27 -20.36 -11.18
C GLU A 311 11.47 -19.04 -10.43
N ASP A 312 11.83 -19.14 -9.15
CA ASP A 312 12.00 -17.99 -8.25
C ASP A 312 13.39 -17.37 -8.36
N ARG A 313 13.75 -17.00 -9.59
CA ARG A 313 15.09 -16.50 -9.89
C ARG A 313 15.35 -15.09 -9.36
N LYS A 314 14.29 -14.30 -9.09
CA LYS A 314 14.32 -12.89 -8.70
C LYS A 314 15.23 -12.05 -9.60
N PHE A 315 14.98 -12.05 -10.90
CA PHE A 315 15.77 -11.27 -11.87
C PHE A 315 15.86 -9.80 -11.44
N ALA A 316 17.07 -9.24 -11.39
CA ALA A 316 17.32 -7.92 -10.80
C ALA A 316 18.48 -7.17 -11.46
N ASP A 317 18.66 -7.37 -12.76
CA ASP A 317 19.73 -6.74 -13.56
C ASP A 317 19.13 -5.90 -14.70
N ILE A 318 19.97 -5.20 -15.46
CA ILE A 318 19.55 -4.46 -16.65
C ILE A 318 18.98 -5.42 -17.71
N GLY A 319 18.07 -4.90 -18.56
CA GLY A 319 17.32 -5.68 -19.54
C GLY A 319 18.17 -6.63 -20.41
N ASN A 320 19.29 -6.14 -20.94
CA ASN A 320 20.19 -6.92 -21.79
C ASN A 320 20.81 -8.13 -21.07
N THR A 321 21.04 -8.03 -19.76
CA THR A 321 21.62 -9.12 -18.96
C THR A 321 20.55 -10.13 -18.59
N VAL A 322 19.39 -9.69 -18.09
CA VAL A 322 18.32 -10.60 -17.67
C VAL A 322 17.74 -11.40 -18.84
N LYS A 323 17.71 -10.83 -20.05
CA LYS A 323 17.36 -11.55 -21.28
C LYS A 323 18.20 -12.83 -21.44
N LYS A 324 19.52 -12.70 -21.33
CA LYS A 324 20.48 -13.81 -21.48
C LYS A 324 20.39 -14.79 -20.33
N GLN A 325 20.21 -14.29 -19.10
CA GLN A 325 20.04 -15.14 -17.91
C GLN A 325 18.77 -15.99 -17.99
N TYR A 326 17.71 -15.47 -18.61
CA TYR A 326 16.42 -16.14 -18.73
C TYR A 326 16.38 -17.20 -19.85
N GLU A 327 16.92 -16.87 -21.03
CA GLU A 327 16.93 -17.77 -22.20
C GLU A 327 18.08 -18.79 -22.19
N GLY A 328 19.25 -18.33 -21.75
CA GLY A 328 20.53 -19.00 -21.97
C GLY A 328 21.05 -19.77 -20.76
N GLY A 329 22.37 -19.92 -20.73
CA GLY A 329 23.09 -20.67 -19.69
C GLY A 329 22.75 -22.17 -19.68
N ILE A 330 23.18 -22.83 -18.60
CA ILE A 330 22.86 -24.25 -18.35
C ILE A 330 21.36 -24.43 -18.10
N PHE A 331 20.74 -23.48 -17.38
CA PHE A 331 19.36 -23.64 -16.89
C PHE A 331 18.29 -23.44 -17.96
N LYS A 332 18.52 -22.58 -18.97
CA LYS A 332 17.53 -22.26 -20.02
C LYS A 332 16.12 -22.05 -19.47
N ILE A 333 15.99 -21.21 -18.42
CA ILE A 333 14.80 -21.11 -17.56
C ILE A 333 13.51 -20.95 -18.37
N ALA A 334 13.51 -20.09 -19.39
CA ALA A 334 12.35 -19.83 -20.25
C ALA A 334 11.83 -21.08 -21.01
N SER A 335 12.67 -22.11 -21.18
CA SER A 335 12.30 -23.34 -21.89
C SER A 335 11.33 -24.22 -21.09
N TRP A 336 11.28 -24.09 -19.76
CA TRP A 336 10.47 -24.97 -18.90
C TRP A 336 9.61 -24.22 -17.87
N ALA A 337 10.02 -23.04 -17.39
CA ALA A 337 9.25 -22.29 -16.40
C ALA A 337 8.04 -21.62 -17.04
N ASP A 338 6.83 -21.86 -16.51
CA ASP A 338 5.62 -21.13 -16.92
C ASP A 338 5.69 -19.67 -16.44
N LEU A 339 6.24 -19.46 -15.24
CA LEU A 339 6.40 -18.17 -14.58
C LEU A 339 7.83 -17.96 -14.09
N VAL A 340 8.23 -16.69 -14.07
CA VAL A 340 9.41 -16.19 -13.36
C VAL A 340 9.04 -14.94 -12.57
N ASN A 341 9.96 -14.43 -11.74
CA ASN A 341 9.77 -13.15 -11.07
C ASN A 341 10.96 -12.20 -11.24
N ALA A 342 10.69 -10.90 -11.10
CA ALA A 342 11.70 -9.85 -11.22
C ALA A 342 11.53 -8.77 -10.14
N HIS A 343 12.65 -8.29 -9.60
CA HIS A 343 12.68 -7.04 -8.85
C HIS A 343 12.55 -5.85 -9.80
N VAL A 344 11.89 -4.80 -9.32
CA VAL A 344 11.64 -3.58 -10.11
C VAL A 344 12.70 -2.50 -9.91
N VAL A 345 13.67 -2.74 -9.02
CA VAL A 345 14.76 -1.81 -8.72
C VAL A 345 15.55 -1.33 -9.95
N PRO A 346 15.78 -2.13 -11.02
CA PRO A 346 16.51 -1.64 -12.21
C PRO A 346 15.68 -0.73 -13.13
N GLY A 347 14.40 -0.48 -12.81
CA GLY A 347 13.45 0.16 -13.71
C GLY A 347 12.87 -0.80 -14.76
N SER A 348 11.96 -0.32 -15.62
CA SER A 348 11.16 -1.17 -16.53
C SER A 348 11.99 -1.92 -17.59
N GLY A 349 13.26 -1.54 -17.79
CA GLY A 349 14.20 -2.26 -18.64
C GLY A 349 14.34 -3.73 -18.27
N VAL A 350 14.21 -4.10 -16.99
CA VAL A 350 14.23 -5.51 -16.54
C VAL A 350 13.08 -6.32 -17.16
N VAL A 351 11.87 -5.76 -17.18
CA VAL A 351 10.68 -6.40 -17.76
C VAL A 351 10.81 -6.45 -19.29
N LYS A 352 11.28 -5.36 -19.91
CA LYS A 352 11.52 -5.29 -21.35
C LYS A 352 12.54 -6.35 -21.83
N GLY A 353 13.60 -6.59 -21.06
CA GLY A 353 14.57 -7.64 -21.38
C GLY A 353 14.00 -9.05 -21.28
N LEU A 354 13.22 -9.31 -20.23
CA LEU A 354 12.59 -10.62 -20.01
C LEU A 354 11.48 -10.92 -21.03
N GLN A 355 10.67 -9.93 -21.38
CA GLN A 355 9.53 -10.11 -22.29
C GLN A 355 9.97 -10.44 -23.73
N GLU A 356 11.16 -9.99 -24.17
CA GLU A 356 11.71 -10.34 -25.49
C GLU A 356 11.92 -11.85 -25.66
N VAL A 357 12.10 -12.59 -24.57
CA VAL A 357 12.22 -14.06 -24.56
C VAL A 357 10.90 -14.69 -24.14
N GLY A 358 10.25 -14.12 -23.11
CA GLY A 358 9.05 -14.68 -22.50
C GLY A 358 7.81 -14.66 -23.39
N LEU A 359 7.59 -13.57 -24.15
CA LEU A 359 6.41 -13.44 -25.02
C LEU A 359 6.42 -14.48 -26.16
N PRO A 360 7.50 -14.66 -26.94
CA PRO A 360 7.55 -15.73 -27.96
C PRO A 360 7.32 -17.14 -27.38
N LEU A 361 7.74 -17.37 -26.13
CA LEU A 361 7.61 -18.65 -25.43
C LEU A 361 6.31 -18.77 -24.60
N HIS A 362 5.40 -17.80 -24.70
CA HIS A 362 4.10 -17.78 -24.00
C HIS A 362 4.22 -17.90 -22.46
N ARG A 363 5.20 -17.21 -21.88
CA ARG A 363 5.48 -17.21 -20.43
C ARG A 363 4.91 -15.97 -19.76
N GLY A 364 4.77 -16.03 -18.43
CA GLY A 364 4.39 -14.87 -17.62
C GLY A 364 5.47 -14.46 -16.62
N CYS A 365 5.36 -13.26 -16.07
CA CYS A 365 6.25 -12.74 -15.05
C CYS A 365 5.48 -12.15 -13.85
N LEU A 366 6.04 -12.30 -12.65
CA LEU A 366 5.57 -11.68 -11.41
C LEU A 366 6.54 -10.57 -10.99
N LEU A 367 6.04 -9.38 -10.66
CA LEU A 367 6.90 -8.31 -10.12
C LEU A 367 6.94 -8.35 -8.59
N ILE A 368 8.14 -8.22 -8.02
CA ILE A 368 8.32 -8.22 -6.56
C ILE A 368 8.00 -6.82 -6.04
N ALA A 369 6.76 -6.64 -5.58
CA ALA A 369 6.21 -5.37 -5.11
C ALA A 369 6.43 -5.17 -3.59
N GLU A 370 6.43 -6.25 -2.82
CA GLU A 370 6.73 -6.29 -1.38
C GLU A 370 7.53 -7.56 -1.05
N MET A 371 8.25 -7.59 0.08
CA MET A 371 8.94 -8.81 0.56
C MET A 371 8.60 -9.09 2.02
N SER A 372 8.66 -10.36 2.42
CA SER A 372 8.35 -10.83 3.77
C SER A 372 9.52 -10.77 4.76
N SER A 373 10.70 -10.31 4.33
CA SER A 373 11.88 -10.19 5.17
C SER A 373 11.91 -8.87 5.96
N THR A 374 12.41 -8.96 7.19
CA THR A 374 12.62 -7.82 8.09
C THR A 374 13.54 -6.80 7.43
N GLY A 375 13.15 -5.52 7.47
CA GLY A 375 13.93 -4.44 6.87
C GLY A 375 13.76 -4.29 5.35
N SER A 376 12.74 -4.93 4.75
CA SER A 376 12.47 -4.77 3.32
C SER A 376 12.30 -3.31 2.92
N LEU A 377 13.02 -2.91 1.86
CA LEU A 377 12.90 -1.60 1.22
C LEU A 377 11.77 -1.54 0.19
N ALA A 378 11.15 -2.70 -0.11
CA ALA A 378 10.06 -2.80 -1.07
C ALA A 378 8.73 -2.35 -0.45
N THR A 379 8.65 -1.06 -0.12
CA THR A 379 7.52 -0.43 0.57
C THR A 379 7.13 0.89 -0.11
N GLY A 380 5.94 1.41 0.21
CA GLY A 380 5.54 2.78 -0.16
C GLY A 380 5.59 3.06 -1.67
N ASP A 381 6.44 4.01 -2.08
CA ASP A 381 6.60 4.39 -3.49
C ASP A 381 7.24 3.31 -4.35
N TYR A 382 8.10 2.47 -3.78
CA TYR A 382 8.68 1.33 -4.49
C TYR A 382 7.57 0.36 -4.92
N THR A 383 6.67 0.01 -3.99
CA THR A 383 5.52 -0.87 -4.25
C THR A 383 4.58 -0.26 -5.30
N ARG A 384 4.30 1.05 -5.22
CA ARG A 384 3.51 1.76 -6.25
C ARG A 384 4.18 1.73 -7.62
N ALA A 385 5.50 1.85 -7.69
CA ALA A 385 6.25 1.74 -8.94
C ALA A 385 6.16 0.33 -9.53
N ALA A 386 6.20 -0.71 -8.70
CA ALA A 386 6.00 -2.09 -9.15
C ALA A 386 4.60 -2.29 -9.74
N VAL A 387 3.56 -1.76 -9.09
CA VAL A 387 2.18 -1.82 -9.59
C VAL A 387 2.04 -1.11 -10.93
N ARG A 388 2.56 0.12 -11.08
CA ARG A 388 2.55 0.83 -12.37
C ARG A 388 3.28 0.05 -13.47
N MET A 389 4.47 -0.51 -13.16
CA MET A 389 5.25 -1.28 -14.13
C MET A 389 4.50 -2.52 -14.62
N ALA A 390 3.77 -3.22 -13.74
CA ALA A 390 2.93 -4.35 -14.12
C ALA A 390 1.76 -3.93 -15.02
N GLU A 391 1.11 -2.81 -14.68
CA GLU A 391 0.00 -2.27 -15.48
C GLU A 391 0.44 -1.83 -16.89
N GLU A 392 1.66 -1.32 -17.03
CA GLU A 392 2.25 -0.91 -18.31
C GLU A 392 2.74 -2.07 -19.19
N HIS A 393 2.96 -3.26 -18.60
CA HIS A 393 3.51 -4.44 -19.28
C HIS A 393 2.61 -5.67 -19.10
N SER A 394 1.29 -5.47 -19.07
CA SER A 394 0.30 -6.52 -18.77
C SER A 394 0.24 -7.65 -19.82
N GLU A 395 0.87 -7.47 -20.98
CA GLU A 395 1.05 -8.52 -21.99
C GLU A 395 1.99 -9.65 -21.52
N PHE A 396 2.85 -9.38 -20.53
CA PHE A 396 3.82 -10.34 -19.99
C PHE A 396 3.75 -10.47 -18.47
N VAL A 397 3.50 -9.37 -17.76
CA VAL A 397 3.36 -9.36 -16.31
C VAL A 397 1.96 -9.81 -15.90
N VAL A 398 1.89 -10.85 -15.07
CA VAL A 398 0.62 -11.50 -14.67
C VAL A 398 0.22 -11.23 -13.22
N GLY A 399 1.10 -10.61 -12.44
CA GLY A 399 0.85 -10.39 -11.02
C GLY A 399 2.07 -9.98 -10.23
N PHE A 400 2.00 -10.20 -8.92
CA PHE A 400 2.95 -9.70 -7.95
C PHE A 400 3.40 -10.78 -6.96
N ILE A 401 4.66 -10.69 -6.54
CA ILE A 401 5.07 -11.16 -5.22
C ILE A 401 4.82 -10.00 -4.24
N SER A 402 3.90 -10.19 -3.30
CA SER A 402 3.53 -9.15 -2.33
C SER A 402 3.00 -9.74 -1.01
N GLY A 403 3.07 -8.96 0.08
CA GLY A 403 2.53 -9.31 1.39
C GLY A 403 1.02 -9.08 1.52
N SER A 404 0.45 -8.32 0.57
CA SER A 404 -0.96 -7.94 0.50
C SER A 404 -1.43 -7.76 -0.95
N ARG A 405 -2.73 -7.49 -1.15
CA ARG A 405 -3.27 -7.02 -2.42
C ARG A 405 -2.76 -5.61 -2.73
N VAL A 406 -1.86 -5.51 -3.71
CA VAL A 406 -1.26 -4.22 -4.11
C VAL A 406 -1.92 -3.57 -5.34
N SER A 407 -2.72 -4.33 -6.11
CA SER A 407 -3.47 -3.81 -7.25
C SER A 407 -4.95 -4.13 -7.09
N MET A 408 -5.80 -3.20 -7.51
CA MET A 408 -7.27 -3.38 -7.53
C MET A 408 -7.78 -4.00 -8.83
N LYS A 409 -6.91 -4.21 -9.83
CA LYS A 409 -7.28 -4.83 -11.11
C LYS A 409 -7.31 -6.36 -10.95
N PRO A 410 -8.47 -7.02 -11.10
CA PRO A 410 -8.64 -8.44 -10.78
C PRO A 410 -7.91 -9.38 -11.74
N GLU A 411 -7.38 -8.87 -12.86
CA GLU A 411 -6.55 -9.63 -13.80
C GLU A 411 -5.18 -9.99 -13.23
N PHE A 412 -4.66 -9.21 -12.27
CA PHE A 412 -3.38 -9.49 -11.65
C PHE A 412 -3.53 -10.46 -10.48
N LEU A 413 -2.57 -11.38 -10.40
CA LEU A 413 -2.44 -12.33 -9.30
C LEU A 413 -1.60 -11.73 -8.16
N HIS A 414 -1.93 -12.07 -6.92
CA HIS A 414 -1.08 -11.77 -5.75
C HIS A 414 -0.60 -13.08 -5.11
N LEU A 415 0.72 -13.29 -5.10
CA LEU A 415 1.34 -14.47 -4.48
C LEU A 415 2.18 -14.03 -3.28
N THR A 416 1.91 -14.61 -2.12
CA THR A 416 2.56 -14.18 -0.87
C THR A 416 3.44 -15.27 -0.26
N PRO A 417 4.77 -15.07 -0.23
CA PRO A 417 5.68 -15.87 0.58
C PRO A 417 5.70 -15.38 2.04
N GLY A 418 6.40 -16.10 2.92
CA GLY A 418 6.39 -15.79 4.35
C GLY A 418 5.10 -16.24 4.99
N VAL A 419 4.72 -17.49 4.71
CA VAL A 419 3.52 -18.12 5.24
C VAL A 419 3.86 -19.36 6.04
N GLN A 420 3.40 -19.40 7.29
CA GLN A 420 3.31 -20.59 8.13
C GLN A 420 2.01 -20.54 8.94
N LEU A 421 1.49 -21.68 9.40
CA LEU A 421 0.29 -21.69 10.26
C LEU A 421 0.59 -21.03 11.61
N GLU A 422 1.75 -21.34 12.17
CA GLU A 422 2.23 -20.77 13.42
C GLU A 422 2.91 -19.40 13.21
N ALA A 423 2.78 -18.53 14.21
CA ALA A 423 3.50 -17.27 14.24
C ALA A 423 5.00 -17.52 14.42
N GLY A 424 5.83 -16.74 13.71
CA GLY A 424 7.28 -16.84 13.86
C GLY A 424 8.06 -16.21 12.73
N GLY A 425 9.31 -16.63 12.63
CA GLY A 425 10.25 -16.20 11.61
C GLY A 425 11.46 -17.13 11.60
N ASP A 426 12.54 -16.71 10.94
CA ASP A 426 13.83 -17.38 11.06
C ASP A 426 14.93 -16.44 11.53
N ASN A 427 16.12 -17.01 11.76
CA ASN A 427 17.28 -16.27 12.25
C ASN A 427 17.97 -15.42 11.16
N LEU A 428 17.43 -15.39 9.94
CA LEU A 428 17.94 -14.64 8.79
C LEU A 428 16.93 -13.59 8.30
N GLY A 429 15.95 -13.23 9.13
CA GLY A 429 15.05 -12.11 8.93
C GLY A 429 13.71 -12.46 8.28
N GLN A 430 13.44 -13.72 7.93
CA GLN A 430 12.15 -14.12 7.39
C GLN A 430 11.03 -13.94 8.43
N GLN A 431 9.89 -13.39 8.03
CA GLN A 431 8.71 -13.25 8.87
C GLN A 431 7.54 -14.09 8.32
N TYR A 432 6.80 -14.76 9.21
CA TYR A 432 5.66 -15.58 8.84
C TYR A 432 4.33 -14.96 9.26
N ASN A 433 3.33 -15.05 8.39
CA ASN A 433 1.92 -14.77 8.68
C ASN A 433 1.07 -16.00 8.30
N SER A 434 -0.08 -16.17 8.96
CA SER A 434 -0.97 -17.31 8.70
C SER A 434 -1.74 -17.19 7.38
N PRO A 435 -2.11 -18.29 6.70
CA PRO A 435 -2.93 -18.26 5.49
C PRO A 435 -4.19 -17.39 5.62
N GLN A 436 -4.87 -17.45 6.77
CA GLN A 436 -6.07 -16.64 7.05
C GLN A 436 -5.78 -15.13 7.08
N GLU A 437 -4.63 -14.74 7.61
CA GLU A 437 -4.20 -13.34 7.60
C GLU A 437 -3.92 -12.87 6.16
N VAL A 438 -3.14 -13.64 5.40
CA VAL A 438 -2.65 -13.19 4.08
C VAL A 438 -3.69 -13.27 2.98
N ILE A 439 -4.47 -14.34 2.94
CA ILE A 439 -5.56 -14.53 1.97
C ILE A 439 -6.80 -13.77 2.44
N GLY A 440 -7.23 -13.98 3.67
CA GLY A 440 -8.48 -13.41 4.19
C GLY A 440 -8.39 -11.90 4.41
N LYS A 441 -7.48 -11.45 5.28
CA LYS A 441 -7.42 -10.03 5.69
C LYS A 441 -6.65 -9.15 4.72
N ARG A 442 -5.56 -9.64 4.15
CA ARG A 442 -4.69 -8.87 3.23
C ARG A 442 -5.06 -9.04 1.75
N GLY A 443 -6.03 -9.90 1.43
CA GLY A 443 -6.63 -10.00 0.10
C GLY A 443 -5.75 -10.63 -0.98
N SER A 444 -4.67 -11.34 -0.61
CA SER A 444 -3.78 -12.05 -1.56
C SER A 444 -4.45 -13.30 -2.14
N ASP A 445 -3.98 -13.81 -3.27
CA ASP A 445 -4.64 -14.94 -3.94
C ASP A 445 -4.05 -16.29 -3.54
N ILE A 446 -2.72 -16.37 -3.50
CA ILE A 446 -1.97 -17.61 -3.37
C ILE A 446 -0.95 -17.47 -2.25
N ILE A 447 -0.84 -18.48 -1.39
CA ILE A 447 0.25 -18.59 -0.42
C ILE A 447 1.44 -19.35 -1.03
N ILE A 448 2.67 -18.90 -0.77
CA ILE A 448 3.91 -19.61 -1.11
C ILE A 448 4.51 -20.17 0.19
N VAL A 449 4.56 -21.49 0.31
CA VAL A 449 4.99 -22.18 1.55
C VAL A 449 6.19 -23.09 1.27
N GLY A 450 7.30 -22.84 1.97
CA GLY A 450 8.51 -23.68 1.92
C GLY A 450 8.62 -24.57 3.15
N ARG A 451 9.47 -24.17 4.09
CA ARG A 451 9.77 -24.92 5.34
C ARG A 451 8.55 -25.41 6.11
N GLY A 452 7.42 -24.69 6.08
CA GLY A 452 6.17 -25.14 6.69
C GLY A 452 5.70 -26.51 6.20
N ILE A 453 6.01 -26.86 4.95
CA ILE A 453 5.70 -28.17 4.34
C ILE A 453 6.95 -29.03 4.27
N ILE A 454 8.06 -28.50 3.73
CA ILE A 454 9.28 -29.29 3.44
C ILE A 454 9.92 -29.88 4.71
N SER A 455 9.81 -29.19 5.84
CA SER A 455 10.37 -29.62 7.13
C SER A 455 9.40 -30.46 7.97
N ALA A 456 8.15 -30.66 7.52
CA ALA A 456 7.20 -31.52 8.21
C ALA A 456 7.57 -33.00 8.02
N ALA A 457 7.22 -33.84 9.01
CA ALA A 457 7.43 -35.28 8.92
C ALA A 457 6.55 -35.92 7.83
N ASP A 458 5.27 -35.53 7.78
CA ASP A 458 4.36 -35.83 6.68
C ASP A 458 4.13 -34.55 5.85
N ARG A 459 4.83 -34.49 4.71
CA ARG A 459 4.76 -33.35 3.78
C ARG A 459 3.42 -33.30 3.03
N LEU A 460 2.74 -34.43 2.84
CA LEU A 460 1.46 -34.47 2.15
C LEU A 460 0.35 -33.95 3.06
N GLU A 461 0.31 -34.41 4.31
CA GLU A 461 -0.63 -33.91 5.31
C GLU A 461 -0.42 -32.40 5.55
N ALA A 462 0.83 -31.96 5.69
CA ALA A 462 1.15 -30.54 5.82
C ALA A 462 0.64 -29.73 4.61
N ALA A 463 0.90 -30.18 3.38
CA ALA A 463 0.40 -29.50 2.17
C ALA A 463 -1.13 -29.42 2.15
N GLU A 464 -1.83 -30.48 2.53
CA GLU A 464 -3.30 -30.48 2.64
C GLU A 464 -3.81 -29.50 3.70
N MET A 465 -3.12 -29.37 4.84
CA MET A 465 -3.46 -28.37 5.87
C MET A 465 -3.34 -26.95 5.32
N TYR A 466 -2.22 -26.62 4.66
CA TYR A 466 -2.03 -25.29 4.05
C TYR A 466 -3.02 -25.01 2.92
N ARG A 467 -3.32 -26.02 2.08
CA ARG A 467 -4.30 -25.92 1.00
C ARG A 467 -5.68 -25.58 1.56
N LYS A 468 -6.16 -26.35 2.55
CA LYS A 468 -7.47 -26.12 3.18
C LYS A 468 -7.54 -24.75 3.84
N ALA A 469 -6.52 -24.37 4.62
CA ALA A 469 -6.49 -23.07 5.29
C ALA A 469 -6.52 -21.89 4.31
N ALA A 470 -5.77 -21.97 3.20
CA ALA A 470 -5.75 -20.93 2.18
C ALA A 470 -7.06 -20.89 1.37
N TRP A 471 -7.65 -22.05 1.07
CA TRP A 471 -8.88 -22.15 0.30
C TRP A 471 -10.09 -21.66 1.11
N GLU A 472 -10.20 -22.06 2.38
CA GLU A 472 -11.26 -21.60 3.28
C GLU A 472 -11.19 -20.09 3.53
N ALA A 473 -9.98 -19.54 3.69
CA ALA A 473 -9.77 -18.09 3.81
C ALA A 473 -10.19 -17.35 2.54
N TYR A 474 -10.00 -17.96 1.37
CA TYR A 474 -10.45 -17.42 0.08
C TYR A 474 -11.99 -17.45 -0.03
N LEU A 475 -12.63 -18.58 0.27
CA LEU A 475 -14.10 -18.70 0.24
C LEU A 475 -14.76 -17.70 1.19
N SER A 476 -14.23 -17.59 2.41
CA SER A 476 -14.67 -16.60 3.40
C SER A 476 -14.58 -15.16 2.89
N ARG A 477 -13.51 -14.82 2.15
CA ARG A 477 -13.34 -13.50 1.53
C ARG A 477 -14.30 -13.28 0.36
N LEU A 478 -14.57 -14.32 -0.42
CA LEU A 478 -15.52 -14.30 -1.53
C LEU A 478 -16.98 -14.15 -1.03
N GLY A 479 -17.23 -14.55 0.21
CA GLY A 479 -18.55 -14.52 0.85
C GLY A 479 -19.38 -15.78 0.59
N VAL A 480 -18.72 -16.93 0.41
CA VAL A 480 -19.34 -18.25 0.14
C VAL A 480 -19.11 -19.21 1.29
#